data_AF-A0A4C1V993-F1
#
_entry.id   AF-A0A4C1V993-F1
#
_cell.length_a   1.000
_cell.length_b   1.000
_cell.length_c   1.000
_cell.angle_alpha   90.00
_cell.angle_beta   90.00
_cell.angle_gamma   90.00
#
_symmetry.space_group_name_H-M   'P 1'
#
loop_
_entity.id
_entity.type
_entity.pdbx_description
1 polymer ?
#
loop_
_entity_poly.entity_id
_entity_poly.type
_entity_poly.pdbx_seq_one_letter_code
_entity_poly.pdbx_strand_id
1 'polypeptide(L)'
;MHGKPSEVNDTGRCIAMNLYGGLVDRSCETLRPFVCKKSIYHPTFNSVCNTPYSAYVPNENFTRCYKFLTNRITWTEGFEICNEESSYLFIPNDEEEINLITNGVENVKEEYGTVLIAVGLHNMFKDDMYLTIHGQKIEVVDNQWQDGEPNIRPNENCLFLSSRKLADYFCNNHDLLSYVVCERDIVDINIPVSESSDNPLPFRYFDPPDPLPLTILLLSKGLAIYW
;
A
#
# COMPACT_ATOMS: atom_id res chain seq x y z
N MET A 1 38.49 7.61 4.14
CA MET A 1 37.95 6.30 4.55
C MET A 1 37.92 5.43 3.30
N HIS A 2 38.76 4.40 3.21
CA HIS A 2 38.91 3.58 2.00
C HIS A 2 38.36 2.18 2.28
N GLY A 3 37.17 1.86 1.79
CA GLY A 3 36.74 0.47 1.62
C GLY A 3 37.45 -0.07 0.39
N LYS A 4 38.21 -1.16 0.54
CA LYS A 4 38.87 -1.82 -0.60
C LYS A 4 37.90 -2.84 -1.21
N PRO A 5 37.69 -2.84 -2.54
CA PRO A 5 37.14 -4.00 -3.23
C PRO A 5 38.11 -5.18 -3.04
N SER A 6 37.62 -6.36 -2.65
CA SER A 6 38.40 -7.60 -2.70
C SER A 6 38.46 -8.11 -4.14
N GLU A 7 39.63 -8.58 -4.56
CA GLU A 7 39.89 -9.05 -5.94
C GLU A 7 39.18 -10.37 -6.29
N VAL A 8 38.58 -10.37 -7.50
CA VAL A 8 38.53 -11.43 -8.52
C VAL A 8 38.40 -12.88 -8.03
N ASN A 9 37.34 -13.16 -7.25
CA ASN A 9 36.56 -14.41 -7.28
C ASN A 9 35.41 -14.39 -6.27
N ASP A 10 34.99 -13.20 -5.83
CA ASP A 10 33.96 -13.07 -4.83
C ASP A 10 32.58 -12.99 -5.52
N THR A 11 31.64 -13.79 -5.01
CA THR A 11 30.22 -13.71 -5.39
C THR A 11 29.54 -12.51 -4.72
N GLY A 12 30.30 -11.70 -3.96
CA GLY A 12 29.89 -10.43 -3.41
C GLY A 12 29.62 -9.38 -4.49
N ARG A 13 28.34 -9.07 -4.69
CA ARG A 13 27.87 -7.93 -5.51
C ARG A 13 26.99 -6.97 -4.70
N CYS A 14 26.97 -7.10 -3.37
CA CYS A 14 26.14 -6.30 -2.50
C CYS A 14 26.96 -5.69 -1.35
N ILE A 15 26.70 -4.42 -1.06
CA ILE A 15 27.36 -3.69 0.02
C ILE A 15 26.50 -3.77 1.27
N ALA A 16 27.08 -4.25 2.36
CA ALA A 16 26.47 -4.20 3.68
C ALA A 16 27.19 -3.15 4.55
N MET A 17 26.41 -2.42 5.35
CA MET A 17 26.95 -1.51 6.35
C MET A 17 26.99 -2.22 7.71
N ASN A 18 28.13 -2.21 8.38
CA ASN A 18 28.26 -2.71 9.76
C ASN A 18 27.73 -1.68 10.78
N LEU A 19 27.59 -2.08 12.04
CA LEU A 19 27.06 -1.23 13.13
C LEU A 19 27.92 0.02 13.40
N TYR A 20 29.16 0.06 12.91
CA TYR A 20 30.08 1.18 13.04
C TYR A 20 30.11 2.08 11.78
N GLY A 21 29.19 1.86 10.83
CA GLY A 21 29.11 2.63 9.58
C GLY A 21 30.12 2.23 8.51
N GLY A 22 30.89 1.15 8.73
CA GLY A 22 31.83 0.62 7.74
C GLY A 22 31.12 -0.18 6.65
N LEU A 23 31.46 0.08 5.39
CA LEU A 23 30.93 -0.64 4.23
C LEU A 23 31.80 -1.86 3.91
N VAL A 24 31.17 -3.01 3.71
CA VAL A 24 31.82 -4.28 3.39
C VAL A 24 31.10 -4.99 2.25
N ASP A 25 31.86 -5.68 1.41
CA ASP A 25 31.31 -6.55 0.37
C ASP A 25 30.77 -7.85 0.98
N ARG A 26 29.59 -8.28 0.51
CA ARG A 26 28.88 -9.47 0.96
C ARG A 26 28.08 -10.09 -0.19
N SER A 27 27.82 -11.40 -0.09
CA SER A 27 26.87 -12.09 -0.96
C SER A 27 25.46 -11.47 -0.85
N CYS A 28 24.84 -11.24 -2.01
CA CYS A 28 23.48 -10.72 -2.14
C CYS A 28 22.39 -11.73 -1.74
N GLU A 29 22.70 -13.03 -1.72
CA GLU A 29 21.72 -14.10 -1.47
C GLU A 29 21.45 -14.33 0.03
N THR A 30 22.28 -13.73 0.89
CA THR A 30 22.10 -13.84 2.35
C THR A 30 21.05 -12.84 2.82
N LEU A 31 19.99 -13.33 3.46
CA LEU A 31 19.00 -12.46 4.13
C LEU A 31 19.68 -11.63 5.23
N ARG A 32 19.52 -10.32 5.16
CA ARG A 32 20.10 -9.34 6.11
C ARG A 32 19.11 -8.22 6.37
N PRO A 33 19.17 -7.58 7.55
CA PRO A 33 18.50 -6.29 7.75
C PRO A 33 18.99 -5.26 6.72
N PHE A 34 18.08 -4.39 6.28
CA PHE A 34 18.37 -3.34 5.32
C PHE A 34 17.90 -1.98 5.83
N VAL A 35 18.47 -0.90 5.28
CA VAL A 35 18.10 0.48 5.60
C VAL A 35 17.54 1.12 4.35
N CYS A 36 16.29 1.58 4.41
CA CYS A 36 15.70 2.41 3.36
C CYS A 36 16.11 3.88 3.58
N LYS A 37 16.42 4.58 2.49
CA LYS A 37 16.63 6.03 2.49
C LYS A 37 15.71 6.66 1.46
N LYS A 38 14.79 7.53 1.91
CA LYS A 38 13.99 8.39 1.04
C LYS A 38 14.56 9.81 1.09
N SER A 39 14.80 10.42 -0.07
CA SER A 39 15.25 11.81 -0.15
C SER A 39 14.07 12.75 0.13
N ILE A 40 14.28 13.75 0.99
CA ILE A 40 13.29 14.80 1.32
C ILE A 40 13.28 15.94 0.29
N TYR A 41 13.83 15.75 -0.92
CA TYR A 41 13.92 16.83 -1.92
C TYR A 41 12.51 17.27 -2.36
N HIS A 42 12.01 18.25 -1.61
CA HIS A 42 10.82 19.08 -1.73
C HIS A 42 9.58 18.46 -2.39
N PRO A 43 8.98 17.39 -1.84
CA PRO A 43 7.54 17.24 -2.00
C PRO A 43 6.85 18.48 -1.43
N THR A 44 6.03 19.17 -2.22
CA THR A 44 5.12 20.18 -1.69
C THR A 44 4.16 19.47 -0.74
N PHE A 45 4.31 19.76 0.56
CA PHE A 45 3.45 19.15 1.56
C PHE A 45 2.00 19.55 1.29
N ASN A 46 1.14 18.56 1.08
CA ASN A 46 -0.28 18.78 0.92
C ASN A 46 -0.90 18.92 2.32
N SER A 47 -1.08 20.17 2.75
CA SER A 47 -1.61 20.51 4.07
C SER A 47 -3.07 20.09 4.25
N VAL A 48 -3.86 20.07 3.18
CA VAL A 48 -5.27 19.67 3.22
C VAL A 48 -5.40 18.18 3.49
N CYS A 49 -4.62 17.37 2.79
CA CYS A 49 -4.61 15.91 2.95
C CYS A 49 -3.60 15.40 3.99
N ASN A 50 -2.93 16.32 4.70
CA ASN A 50 -1.90 16.07 5.70
C ASN A 50 -0.89 14.98 5.25
N THR A 51 -0.26 15.19 4.09
CA THR A 51 0.58 14.17 3.43
C THR A 51 1.72 14.80 2.63
N PRO A 52 2.91 14.16 2.55
CA PRO A 52 3.97 14.60 1.64
C PRO A 52 3.65 14.30 0.17
N TYR A 53 2.57 13.58 -0.14
CA TYR A 53 2.21 13.26 -1.51
C TYR A 53 1.26 14.33 -2.08
N SER A 54 1.77 15.21 -2.92
CA SER A 54 1.02 16.37 -3.45
C SER A 54 -0.15 15.99 -4.36
N ALA A 55 -0.19 14.75 -4.87
CA ALA A 55 -1.22 14.29 -5.80
C ALA A 55 -2.55 13.89 -5.14
N TYR A 56 -2.64 13.88 -3.81
CA TYR A 56 -3.92 13.65 -3.13
C TYR A 56 -4.84 14.87 -3.27
N VAL A 57 -6.12 14.62 -3.50
CA VAL A 57 -7.15 15.65 -3.64
C VAL A 57 -8.28 15.36 -2.64
N PRO A 58 -8.73 16.35 -1.85
CA PRO A 58 -9.81 16.15 -0.89
C PRO A 58 -11.17 15.97 -1.58
N ASN A 59 -12.11 15.30 -0.91
CA ASN A 59 -13.53 15.40 -1.23
C ASN A 59 -14.09 16.77 -0.84
N GLU A 60 -15.32 17.06 -1.27
CA GLU A 60 -15.98 18.36 -1.04
C GLU A 60 -16.12 18.71 0.46
N ASN A 61 -16.33 17.70 1.31
CA ASN A 61 -16.50 17.86 2.75
C ASN A 61 -15.18 17.83 3.54
N PHE A 62 -14.02 17.70 2.87
CA PHE A 62 -12.70 17.63 3.51
C PHE A 62 -12.58 16.55 4.61
N THR A 63 -13.25 15.42 4.44
CA THR A 63 -13.18 14.27 5.35
C THR A 63 -12.22 13.20 4.85
N ARG A 64 -12.02 13.12 3.53
CA ARG A 64 -11.16 12.12 2.87
C ARG A 64 -10.39 12.74 1.74
N CYS A 65 -9.26 12.15 1.43
CA CYS A 65 -8.44 12.48 0.27
C CYS A 65 -8.20 11.25 -0.60
N TYR A 66 -8.17 11.49 -1.92
CA TYR A 66 -7.97 10.45 -2.90
C TYR A 66 -6.79 10.76 -3.82
N LYS A 67 -6.09 9.72 -4.23
CA LYS A 67 -5.07 9.79 -5.27
C LYS A 67 -5.35 8.74 -6.33
N PHE A 68 -5.57 9.21 -7.56
CA PHE A 68 -5.81 8.35 -8.72
C PHE A 68 -4.47 7.93 -9.32
N LEU A 69 -4.27 6.62 -9.48
CA LEU A 69 -3.11 6.07 -10.18
C LEU A 69 -3.51 5.77 -11.63
N THR A 70 -2.78 6.38 -12.57
CA THR A 70 -3.09 6.33 -14.01
C THR A 70 -2.32 5.25 -14.77
N ASN A 71 -1.40 4.55 -14.12
CA ASN A 71 -0.61 3.49 -14.74
C ASN A 71 -1.34 2.14 -14.66
N ARG A 72 -0.96 1.19 -15.52
CA ARG A 72 -1.39 -0.21 -15.40
C ARG A 72 -0.81 -0.80 -14.12
N ILE A 73 -1.66 -0.97 -13.11
CA ILE A 73 -1.29 -1.43 -11.77
C ILE A 73 -2.28 -2.51 -11.37
N THR A 74 -1.76 -3.63 -10.90
CA THR A 74 -2.56 -4.75 -10.37
C THR A 74 -3.16 -4.39 -9.01
N TRP A 75 -4.12 -5.18 -8.52
CA TRP A 75 -4.70 -4.96 -7.19
C TRP A 75 -3.62 -4.99 -6.10
N THR A 76 -2.71 -5.97 -6.17
CA THR A 76 -1.63 -6.14 -5.19
C THR A 76 -0.65 -4.98 -5.20
N GLU A 77 -0.20 -4.55 -6.38
CA GLU A 77 0.69 -3.38 -6.49
C GLU A 77 -0.02 -2.11 -5.99
N GLY A 78 -1.32 -1.96 -6.28
CA GLY A 78 -2.14 -0.86 -5.78
C GLY A 78 -2.22 -0.84 -4.25
N PHE A 79 -2.47 -2.00 -3.64
CA PHE A 79 -2.45 -2.18 -2.19
C PHE A 79 -1.11 -1.80 -1.57
N GLU A 80 0.00 -2.25 -2.16
CA GLU A 80 1.36 -1.92 -1.71
C GLU A 80 1.62 -0.42 -1.80
N ILE A 81 1.36 0.19 -2.96
CA ILE A 81 1.57 1.64 -3.18
C ILE A 81 0.77 2.46 -2.16
N CYS A 82 -0.53 2.18 -2.00
CA CYS A 82 -1.35 2.97 -1.08
C CYS A 82 -0.83 2.83 0.37
N ASN A 83 -0.44 1.63 0.80
CA ASN A 83 0.11 1.41 2.13
C ASN A 83 1.45 2.12 2.36
N GLU A 84 2.36 2.10 1.37
CA GLU A 84 3.63 2.85 1.42
C GLU A 84 3.41 4.37 1.54
N GLU A 85 2.26 4.86 1.09
CA GLU A 85 1.85 6.25 1.21
C GLU A 85 1.09 6.58 2.50
N SER A 86 1.00 5.62 3.44
CA SER A 86 0.17 5.74 4.67
C SER A 86 -1.30 6.05 4.34
N SER A 87 -1.77 5.48 3.24
CA SER A 87 -3.15 5.48 2.75
C SER A 87 -3.59 4.02 2.56
N TYR A 88 -4.73 3.79 1.93
CA TYR A 88 -5.23 2.45 1.69
C TYR A 88 -6.01 2.39 0.37
N LEU A 89 -6.24 1.18 -0.18
CA LEU A 89 -7.08 1.06 -1.37
C LEU A 89 -8.48 1.56 -1.07
N PHE A 90 -9.04 2.38 -1.95
CA PHE A 90 -10.39 2.91 -1.86
C PHE A 90 -11.42 1.83 -1.45
N ILE A 91 -12.17 2.10 -0.38
CA ILE A 91 -13.23 1.23 0.12
C ILE A 91 -14.58 1.87 -0.23
N PRO A 92 -15.47 1.20 -0.97
CA PRO A 92 -16.73 1.79 -1.44
C PRO A 92 -17.77 1.89 -0.32
N ASN A 93 -17.64 2.87 0.59
CA ASN A 93 -18.48 2.93 1.78
C ASN A 93 -19.94 3.26 1.46
N ASP A 94 -20.17 4.14 0.49
CA ASP A 94 -21.51 4.60 0.10
C ASP A 94 -21.58 5.03 -1.39
N GLU A 95 -22.81 5.24 -1.86
CA GLU A 95 -23.10 5.59 -3.25
C GLU A 95 -22.48 6.93 -3.67
N GLU A 96 -22.38 7.91 -2.75
CA GLU A 96 -21.79 9.22 -3.03
C GLU A 96 -20.30 9.06 -3.35
N GLU A 97 -19.60 8.30 -2.52
CA GLU A 97 -18.18 7.99 -2.69
C GLU A 97 -17.93 7.18 -3.97
N ILE A 98 -18.73 6.14 -4.24
CA ILE A 98 -18.65 5.38 -5.49
C ILE A 98 -18.78 6.31 -6.70
N ASN A 99 -19.78 7.20 -6.70
CA ASN A 99 -20.00 8.12 -7.81
C ASN A 99 -18.83 9.11 -7.98
N LEU A 100 -18.28 9.65 -6.89
CA LEU A 100 -17.10 10.52 -6.92
C LEU A 100 -15.92 9.82 -7.60
N ILE A 101 -15.67 8.57 -7.21
CA ILE A 101 -14.53 7.80 -7.70
C ILE A 101 -14.73 7.38 -9.16
N THR A 102 -15.91 6.87 -9.53
CA THR A 102 -16.17 6.48 -10.91
C THR A 102 -16.10 7.66 -11.87
N ASN A 103 -16.66 8.82 -11.49
CA ASN A 103 -16.60 10.03 -12.30
C ASN A 103 -15.16 10.54 -12.44
N GLY A 104 -14.37 10.47 -11.36
CA GLY A 104 -12.95 10.83 -11.36
C GLY A 104 -12.15 9.99 -12.37
N VAL A 105 -12.39 8.68 -12.43
CA VAL A 105 -11.73 7.78 -13.38
C VAL A 105 -12.24 7.96 -14.82
N GLU A 106 -13.54 8.20 -15.01
CA GLU A 106 -14.12 8.42 -16.34
C GLU A 106 -13.53 9.64 -17.05
N ASN A 107 -13.26 10.71 -16.32
CA ASN A 107 -12.59 11.91 -16.84
C ASN A 107 -11.13 11.67 -17.29
N VAL A 108 -10.52 10.55 -16.87
CA VAL A 108 -9.15 10.15 -17.22
C VAL A 108 -9.13 9.15 -18.39
N LYS A 109 -10.29 8.71 -18.90
CA LYS A 109 -10.35 7.77 -20.04
C LYS A 109 -9.88 8.44 -21.33
N GLU A 110 -8.71 8.05 -21.84
CA GLU A 110 -8.30 8.42 -23.21
C GLU A 110 -8.66 7.39 -24.29
N GLU A 111 -8.88 6.08 -24.05
CA GLU A 111 -9.05 5.19 -25.23
C GLU A 111 -9.70 3.80 -25.06
N TYR A 112 -10.14 3.36 -23.87
CA TYR A 112 -10.49 1.93 -23.68
C TYR A 112 -11.84 1.71 -22.99
N GLY A 113 -12.47 0.56 -23.32
CA GLY A 113 -13.86 0.16 -23.04
C GLY A 113 -14.34 0.22 -21.59
N THR A 114 -14.69 -0.92 -20.98
CA THR A 114 -15.20 -0.98 -19.60
C THR A 114 -14.12 -0.58 -18.60
N VAL A 115 -14.44 0.33 -17.67
CA VAL A 115 -13.54 0.76 -16.59
C VAL A 115 -13.62 -0.24 -15.46
N LEU A 116 -12.48 -0.74 -15.01
CA LEU A 116 -12.35 -1.49 -13.77
C LEU A 116 -11.58 -0.66 -12.75
N ILE A 117 -12.05 -0.61 -11.51
CA ILE A 117 -11.40 0.11 -10.42
C ILE A 117 -11.13 -0.89 -9.31
N ALA A 118 -9.87 -1.11 -8.95
CA ALA A 118 -9.51 -1.96 -7.82
C ALA A 118 -10.03 -1.32 -6.52
N VAL A 119 -10.72 -2.11 -5.69
CA VAL A 119 -11.24 -1.64 -4.39
C VAL A 119 -10.61 -2.40 -3.23
N GLY A 120 -10.58 -1.80 -2.05
CA GLY A 120 -10.05 -2.36 -0.81
C GLY A 120 -10.91 -3.50 -0.23
N LEU A 121 -11.39 -4.42 -1.06
CA LEU A 121 -12.18 -5.59 -0.69
C LEU A 121 -11.53 -6.87 -1.27
N HIS A 122 -11.57 -7.97 -0.52
CA HIS A 122 -10.99 -9.26 -0.92
C HIS A 122 -11.61 -10.44 -0.14
N ASN A 123 -11.43 -11.67 -0.61
CA ASN A 123 -11.81 -12.90 0.12
C ASN A 123 -10.63 -13.85 0.41
N MET A 124 -9.38 -13.36 0.31
CA MET A 124 -8.15 -14.17 0.40
C MET A 124 -8.01 -15.08 1.63
N PHE A 125 -8.71 -14.81 2.73
CA PHE A 125 -8.65 -15.65 3.94
C PHE A 125 -9.52 -16.91 3.84
N LYS A 126 -10.64 -16.82 3.11
CA LYS A 126 -11.61 -17.89 2.95
C LYS A 126 -12.55 -17.54 1.80
N ASP A 127 -12.71 -18.47 0.87
CA ASP A 127 -13.69 -18.37 -0.21
C ASP A 127 -15.09 -18.02 0.34
N ASP A 128 -15.84 -17.22 -0.42
CA ASP A 128 -17.15 -16.65 -0.04
C ASP A 128 -17.16 -15.79 1.23
N MET A 129 -16.00 -15.40 1.77
CA MET A 129 -15.90 -14.48 2.91
C MET A 129 -15.18 -13.21 2.50
N TYR A 130 -15.95 -12.24 2.01
CA TYR A 130 -15.44 -10.94 1.57
C TYR A 130 -15.26 -9.99 2.76
N LEU A 131 -14.07 -9.41 2.86
CA LEU A 131 -13.68 -8.44 3.86
C LEU A 131 -13.14 -7.18 3.19
N THR A 132 -13.23 -6.06 3.89
CA THR A 132 -12.38 -4.90 3.63
C THR A 132 -10.93 -5.22 3.98
N ILE A 133 -9.99 -4.47 3.43
CA ILE A 133 -8.57 -4.51 3.82
C ILE A 133 -8.33 -4.09 5.28
N HIS A 134 -9.35 -3.56 5.97
CA HIS A 134 -9.35 -3.31 7.42
C HIS A 134 -9.93 -4.47 8.24
N GLY A 135 -10.32 -5.57 7.58
CA GLY A 135 -10.86 -6.77 8.22
C GLY A 135 -12.34 -6.66 8.59
N GLN A 136 -13.06 -5.66 8.11
CA GLN A 136 -14.51 -5.55 8.31
C GLN A 136 -15.24 -6.39 7.27
N LYS A 137 -16.42 -6.90 7.59
CA LYS A 137 -17.19 -7.70 6.63
C LYS A 137 -17.81 -6.80 5.54
N ILE A 138 -18.00 -7.36 4.34
CA ILE A 138 -18.54 -6.61 3.19
C ILE A 138 -19.94 -6.00 3.43
N GLU A 139 -20.71 -6.46 4.41
CA GLU A 139 -22.03 -5.88 4.69
C GLU A 139 -21.99 -4.46 5.29
N VAL A 140 -20.81 -3.95 5.64
CA VAL A 140 -20.65 -2.57 6.14
C VAL A 140 -20.39 -1.53 5.05
N VAL A 141 -20.22 -1.97 3.80
CA VAL A 141 -19.93 -1.13 2.63
C VAL A 141 -21.04 -1.25 1.60
N ASP A 142 -21.07 -0.35 0.61
CA ASP A 142 -21.96 -0.50 -0.53
C ASP A 142 -21.44 -1.62 -1.46
N ASN A 143 -22.21 -2.71 -1.51
CA ASN A 143 -21.78 -3.99 -2.04
C ASN A 143 -22.67 -4.55 -3.15
N GLN A 144 -23.23 -3.67 -4.00
CA GLN A 144 -24.01 -4.11 -5.16
C GLN A 144 -23.16 -4.91 -6.15
N TRP A 145 -23.58 -6.13 -6.49
CA TRP A 145 -22.87 -7.02 -7.40
C TRP A 145 -23.31 -6.86 -8.86
N GLN A 146 -22.39 -7.14 -9.78
CA GLN A 146 -22.69 -7.38 -11.19
C GLN A 146 -23.56 -8.63 -11.37
N ASP A 147 -24.30 -8.67 -12.46
CA ASP A 147 -25.20 -9.80 -12.73
C ASP A 147 -24.37 -11.07 -12.95
N GLY A 148 -24.55 -12.06 -12.08
CA GLY A 148 -23.78 -13.31 -12.11
C GLY A 148 -22.50 -13.30 -11.28
N GLU A 149 -22.23 -12.22 -10.53
CA GLU A 149 -21.14 -12.13 -9.57
C GLU A 149 -21.64 -12.24 -8.11
N PRO A 150 -20.81 -12.73 -7.18
CA PRO A 150 -19.51 -13.35 -7.44
C PRO A 150 -19.65 -14.70 -8.14
N ASN A 151 -18.76 -14.99 -9.08
CA ASN A 151 -18.78 -16.21 -9.89
C ASN A 151 -18.03 -17.40 -9.23
N ILE A 152 -17.47 -17.18 -8.04
CA ILE A 152 -16.78 -18.15 -7.15
C ILE A 152 -15.69 -18.95 -7.91
N ARG A 153 -15.01 -18.29 -8.86
CA ARG A 153 -13.88 -18.91 -9.54
C ARG A 153 -12.69 -19.03 -8.59
N PRO A 154 -11.96 -20.17 -8.63
CA PRO A 154 -10.81 -20.35 -7.76
C PRO A 154 -9.74 -19.29 -8.07
N ASN A 155 -9.28 -18.62 -7.01
CA ASN A 155 -8.24 -17.59 -7.01
C ASN A 155 -8.64 -16.20 -7.56
N GLU A 156 -9.92 -15.96 -7.84
CA GLU A 156 -10.44 -14.60 -8.05
C GLU A 156 -10.74 -13.96 -6.69
N ASN A 157 -9.67 -13.53 -6.00
CA ASN A 157 -9.78 -13.17 -4.60
C ASN A 157 -9.88 -11.66 -4.31
N CYS A 158 -9.82 -10.84 -5.35
CA CYS A 158 -9.77 -9.38 -5.26
C CYS A 158 -10.96 -8.75 -5.97
N LEU A 159 -11.49 -7.68 -5.40
CA LEU A 159 -12.70 -7.06 -5.91
C LEU A 159 -12.38 -5.80 -6.71
N PHE A 160 -13.22 -5.57 -7.72
CA PHE A 160 -13.16 -4.42 -8.59
C PHE A 160 -14.56 -3.86 -8.78
N LEU A 161 -14.66 -2.54 -8.92
CA LEU A 161 -15.86 -1.89 -9.43
C LEU A 161 -15.82 -1.82 -10.95
N SER A 162 -16.92 -2.24 -11.55
CA SER A 162 -17.24 -2.06 -12.96
C SER A 162 -18.64 -1.47 -13.04
N SER A 163 -18.82 -0.35 -13.73
CA SER A 163 -20.14 0.31 -13.85
C SER A 163 -20.85 0.47 -12.48
N ARG A 164 -20.10 0.84 -11.44
CA ARG A 164 -20.57 1.02 -10.04
C ARG A 164 -21.05 -0.24 -9.32
N LYS A 165 -20.76 -1.43 -9.84
CA LYS A 165 -21.06 -2.70 -9.19
C LYS A 165 -19.80 -3.55 -9.04
N LEU A 166 -19.77 -4.38 -8.01
CA LEU A 166 -18.66 -5.26 -7.66
C LEU A 166 -18.61 -6.50 -8.55
N ALA A 167 -17.38 -6.94 -8.81
CA ALA A 167 -17.03 -8.23 -9.39
C ALA A 167 -15.69 -8.70 -8.79
N ASP A 168 -15.53 -9.99 -8.61
CA ASP A 168 -14.26 -10.59 -8.20
C ASP A 168 -13.39 -10.94 -9.43
N TYR A 169 -12.08 -10.74 -9.29
CA TYR A 169 -11.07 -11.02 -10.30
C TYR A 169 -9.74 -11.43 -9.66
N PHE A 170 -8.81 -11.91 -10.50
CA PHE A 170 -7.44 -12.22 -10.09
C PHE A 170 -6.69 -10.96 -9.64
N CYS A 171 -6.07 -11.03 -8.46
CA CYS A 171 -5.35 -9.92 -7.84
C CYS A 171 -4.12 -9.43 -8.62
N ASN A 172 -3.43 -10.35 -9.31
CA ASN A 172 -2.14 -10.12 -9.97
C ASN A 172 -2.23 -10.23 -11.50
N ASN A 173 -3.32 -9.75 -12.08
CA ASN A 173 -3.51 -9.81 -13.52
C ASN A 173 -2.99 -8.54 -14.21
N HIS A 174 -1.77 -8.61 -14.76
CA HIS A 174 -1.16 -7.48 -15.49
C HIS A 174 -1.81 -7.18 -16.85
N ASP A 175 -2.58 -8.12 -17.40
CA ASP A 175 -3.34 -7.92 -18.63
C ASP A 175 -4.66 -7.17 -18.36
N LEU A 176 -5.11 -7.14 -17.08
CA LEU A 176 -6.29 -6.42 -16.65
C LEU A 176 -5.99 -4.92 -16.56
N LEU A 177 -6.73 -4.13 -17.33
CA LEU A 177 -6.73 -2.68 -17.20
C LEU A 177 -7.61 -2.27 -16.02
N SER A 178 -7.00 -2.11 -14.85
CA SER A 178 -7.64 -1.50 -13.70
C SER A 178 -7.03 -0.15 -13.34
N TYR A 179 -7.89 0.77 -12.94
CA TYR A 179 -7.51 1.96 -12.21
C TYR A 179 -7.39 1.63 -10.73
N VAL A 180 -6.45 2.26 -10.06
CA VAL A 180 -6.29 2.17 -8.61
C VAL A 180 -6.52 3.56 -8.04
N VAL A 181 -7.30 3.63 -6.96
CA VAL A 181 -7.45 4.85 -6.18
C VAL A 181 -7.04 4.58 -4.75
N CYS A 182 -6.08 5.36 -4.27
CA CYS A 182 -5.72 5.37 -2.86
C CYS A 182 -6.63 6.35 -2.11
N GLU A 183 -7.17 5.93 -0.98
CA GLU A 183 -8.00 6.69 -0.07
C GLU A 183 -7.25 6.93 1.24
N ARG A 184 -7.43 8.12 1.81
CA ARG A 184 -6.86 8.52 3.08
C ARG A 184 -7.85 9.38 3.85
N ASP A 185 -8.15 9.01 5.09
CA ASP A 185 -8.92 9.85 5.99
C ASP A 185 -8.17 11.14 6.36
N ILE A 186 -8.89 12.26 6.37
CA ILE A 186 -8.43 13.51 6.98
C ILE A 186 -8.82 13.45 8.46
N VAL A 187 -7.85 13.09 9.31
CA VAL A 187 -8.05 13.09 10.75
C VAL A 187 -8.01 14.54 11.24
N ASP A 188 -9.12 15.04 11.79
CA ASP A 188 -9.14 16.29 12.53
C ASP A 188 -8.16 16.19 13.71
N ILE A 189 -7.04 16.90 13.63
CA ILE A 189 -6.12 17.05 14.77
C ILE A 189 -6.72 18.05 15.76
N ASN A 190 -7.90 17.74 16.29
CA ASN A 190 -8.43 18.29 17.53
C ASN A 190 -8.27 17.25 18.64
N ILE A 191 -7.07 16.69 18.76
CA ILE A 191 -6.69 16.04 20.01
C ILE A 191 -6.56 17.17 21.03
N PRO A 192 -7.39 17.24 22.10
CA PRO A 192 -7.06 18.11 23.20
C PRO A 192 -5.71 17.64 23.73
N VAL A 193 -4.68 18.47 23.58
CA VAL A 193 -3.44 18.32 24.33
C VAL A 193 -3.83 18.53 25.78
N SER A 194 -4.21 17.46 26.47
CA SER A 194 -4.18 17.48 27.92
C SER A 194 -2.73 17.77 28.28
N GLU A 195 -2.47 18.90 28.92
CA GLU A 195 -1.19 19.18 29.57
C GLU A 195 -0.88 18.02 30.53
N SER A 196 -0.19 16.99 30.06
CA SER A 196 0.48 16.04 30.93
C SER A 196 1.83 16.65 31.26
N SER A 197 1.89 17.26 32.43
CA SER A 197 3.12 17.58 33.13
C SER A 197 3.87 16.29 33.46
N ASP A 198 4.51 15.67 32.47
CA ASP A 198 5.41 14.56 32.71
C ASP A 198 6.77 14.88 32.09
N ASN A 199 7.72 15.11 32.99
CA ASN A 199 9.14 15.23 32.68
C ASN A 199 9.57 14.09 31.74
N PRO A 200 10.45 14.34 30.75
CA PRO A 200 10.96 13.29 29.89
C PRO A 200 11.67 12.23 30.73
N LEU A 201 11.09 11.03 30.79
CA LEU A 201 11.79 9.86 31.32
C LEU A 201 13.03 9.61 30.46
N PRO A 202 14.19 9.29 31.07
CA PRO A 202 15.39 8.98 30.31
C PRO A 202 15.13 7.76 29.42
N PHE A 203 15.61 7.83 28.18
CA PHE A 203 15.62 6.73 27.23
C PHE A 203 16.12 5.45 27.90
N ARG A 204 15.20 4.54 28.24
CA ARG A 204 15.56 3.17 28.62
C ARG A 204 15.84 2.40 27.35
N TYR A 205 17.08 1.94 27.23
CA TYR A 205 17.48 0.90 26.29
C TYR A 205 16.54 -0.31 26.52
N PHE A 206 15.73 -0.66 25.52
CA PHE A 206 15.01 -1.93 25.54
C PHE A 206 16.04 -3.01 25.25
N ASP A 207 16.31 -3.87 26.24
CA ASP A 207 17.01 -5.11 25.99
C ASP A 207 16.19 -5.95 24.98
N PRO A 208 16.83 -6.56 23.97
CA PRO A 208 16.13 -7.42 23.04
C PRO A 208 15.60 -8.67 23.76
N PRO A 209 14.38 -9.14 23.47
CA PRO A 209 13.87 -10.37 24.04
C PRO A 209 14.67 -11.59 23.52
N ASP A 210 14.92 -12.54 24.43
CA ASP A 210 15.56 -13.82 24.14
C ASP A 210 14.92 -14.54 22.94
N PRO A 211 15.72 -15.25 22.12
CA PRO A 211 15.22 -15.88 20.89
C PRO A 211 14.45 -17.16 21.21
N LEU A 212 13.16 -17.19 20.88
CA LEU A 212 12.38 -18.42 20.73
C LEU A 212 12.34 -18.86 19.25
N PRO A 213 12.15 -20.17 18.98
CA PRO A 213 12.74 -20.84 17.83
C PRO A 213 12.02 -20.55 16.51
N LEU A 214 12.82 -20.59 15.44
CA LEU A 214 12.41 -20.39 14.05
C LEU A 214 11.20 -21.25 13.65
N THR A 215 10.14 -20.59 13.20
CA THR A 215 9.29 -21.09 12.12
C THR A 215 8.99 -19.91 11.20
N ILE A 216 9.77 -19.78 10.12
CA ILE A 216 9.64 -18.71 9.13
C ILE A 216 8.63 -19.17 8.07
N LEU A 217 7.49 -18.50 8.02
CA LEU A 217 6.69 -18.34 6.80
C LEU A 217 7.31 -17.18 6.01
N LEU A 218 7.98 -17.51 4.92
CA LEU A 218 8.51 -16.58 3.93
C LEU A 218 7.35 -15.89 3.21
N LEU A 219 7.46 -14.58 2.98
CA LEU A 219 7.12 -13.92 1.71
C LEU A 219 7.53 -12.43 1.81
N SER A 220 8.62 -12.07 1.14
CA SER A 220 8.70 -10.80 0.41
C SER A 220 9.84 -10.90 -0.60
N LYS A 221 9.48 -11.02 -1.88
CA LYS A 221 10.43 -10.81 -2.98
C LYS A 221 10.66 -9.30 -3.08
N GLY A 222 11.78 -8.82 -2.54
CA GLY A 222 12.27 -7.47 -2.82
C GLY A 222 12.96 -7.45 -4.18
N LEU A 223 12.50 -6.59 -5.09
CA LEU A 223 13.19 -6.30 -6.34
C LEU A 223 14.58 -5.71 -6.04
N ALA A 224 15.61 -6.35 -6.59
CA ALA A 224 16.95 -5.79 -6.65
C ALA A 224 17.01 -4.74 -7.77
N ILE A 225 17.32 -3.49 -7.41
CA ILE A 225 17.68 -2.44 -8.37
C ILE A 225 19.13 -2.74 -8.80
N TYR A 226 19.30 -3.13 -10.06
CA TYR A 226 20.60 -3.25 -10.71
C TYR A 226 21.10 -1.86 -11.12
N TRP A 227 22.38 -1.58 -10.82
CA TRP A 227 23.15 -0.51 -11.47
C TRP A 227 24.28 -1.15 -12.28
#